data_AF-X1HIX5-F1
#
_entry.id   AF-X1HIX5-F1
#
_cell.length_a   1.000
_cell.length_b   1.000
_cell.length_c   1.000
_cell.angle_alpha   90.00
_cell.angle_beta   90.00
_cell.angle_gamma   90.00
#
_symmetry.space_group_name_H-M   'P 1'
#
loop_
_entity.id
_entity.type
_entity.pdbx_description
1 polymer ?
#
loop_
_entity_poly.entity_id
_entity_poly.type
_entity_poly.pdbx_seq_one_letter_code
_entity_poly.pdbx_strand_id
1 'polypeptide(L)'
;IPPDSVIEYIDENPDLIELELIELLLPKVQEYFSIYENKNKKELEEDTFALFQIVSDPKKYNLLSELRNGLISKDKLPKLISKRALDHLNSSLSFLKKYDVIEELKYKDERYIFLKTNIQITTAFPEYLRKSLPQESKPVIAKKYKPKGD
;
A
#
# COMPACT_ATOMS: atom_id res chain seq x y z
N ILE A 1 -4.57 1.92 -15.81
CA ILE A 1 -4.94 3.12 -15.00
C ILE A 1 -4.02 3.11 -13.78
N PRO A 2 -3.33 4.21 -13.45
CA PRO A 2 -2.43 4.24 -12.28
C PRO A 2 -3.20 3.95 -10.98
N PRO A 3 -2.54 3.36 -9.95
CA PRO A 3 -3.09 3.19 -8.61
C PRO A 3 -3.80 4.44 -8.09
N ASP A 4 -4.97 4.28 -7.47
CA ASP A 4 -5.68 5.37 -6.79
C ASP A 4 -4.78 6.06 -5.76
N SER A 5 -3.86 5.34 -5.11
CA SER A 5 -2.89 5.92 -4.18
C SER A 5 -1.89 6.88 -4.85
N VAL A 6 -1.54 6.62 -6.11
CA VAL A 6 -0.70 7.52 -6.91
C VAL A 6 -1.52 8.75 -7.32
N ILE A 7 -2.79 8.57 -7.67
CA ILE A 7 -3.71 9.65 -8.03
C ILE A 7 -4.01 10.55 -6.81
N GLU A 8 -4.39 9.98 -5.66
CA GLU A 8 -4.65 10.71 -4.40
C GLU A 8 -3.41 11.49 -3.93
N TYR A 9 -2.22 10.89 -3.99
CA TYR A 9 -0.98 11.60 -3.66
C TYR A 9 -0.70 12.77 -4.61
N ILE A 10 -1.00 12.61 -5.91
CA ILE A 10 -0.89 13.68 -6.92
C ILE A 10 -1.89 14.80 -6.66
N ASP A 11 -3.11 14.47 -6.27
CA ASP A 11 -4.17 15.43 -5.96
C ASP A 11 -3.92 16.18 -4.64
N GLU A 12 -3.32 15.53 -3.64
CA GLU A 12 -3.03 16.12 -2.32
C GLU A 12 -1.74 16.95 -2.27
N ASN A 13 -0.79 16.74 -3.19
CA ASN A 13 0.51 17.41 -3.18
C ASN A 13 0.93 17.96 -4.57
N PRO A 14 0.09 18.78 -5.24
CA PRO A 14 0.33 19.25 -6.60
C PRO A 14 1.62 20.08 -6.75
N ASP A 15 2.09 20.72 -5.67
CA ASP A 15 3.30 21.55 -5.65
C ASP A 15 4.60 20.77 -5.37
N LEU A 16 4.51 19.54 -4.82
CA LEU A 16 5.68 18.70 -4.50
C LEU A 16 6.01 17.68 -5.59
N ILE A 17 5.05 17.39 -6.47
CA ILE A 17 5.23 16.48 -7.58
C ILE A 17 5.31 17.30 -8.85
N GLU A 18 6.52 17.59 -9.28
CA GLU A 18 6.73 18.15 -10.60
C GLU A 18 6.18 17.16 -11.65
N LEU A 19 5.46 17.68 -12.64
CA LEU A 19 4.84 16.90 -13.72
C LEU A 19 5.80 15.86 -14.32
N GLU A 20 7.08 16.23 -14.42
CA GLU A 20 8.20 15.40 -14.86
C GLU A 20 8.32 14.08 -14.08
N LEU A 21 8.06 14.10 -12.77
CA LEU A 21 8.12 12.92 -11.93
C LEU A 21 6.99 11.94 -12.28
N ILE A 22 5.79 12.46 -12.51
CA ILE A 22 4.62 11.66 -12.92
C ILE A 22 4.89 10.99 -14.26
N GLU A 23 5.46 11.74 -15.21
CA GLU A 23 5.86 11.22 -16.52
C GLU A 23 6.89 10.09 -16.43
N LEU A 24 7.73 10.08 -15.40
CA LEU A 24 8.68 8.99 -15.14
C LEU A 24 8.03 7.79 -14.43
N LEU A 25 7.04 8.01 -13.56
CA LEU A 25 6.36 6.98 -12.78
C LEU A 25 5.36 6.18 -13.62
N LEU A 26 4.54 6.86 -14.42
CA LEU A 26 3.42 6.25 -15.15
C LEU A 26 3.84 5.08 -16.06
N PRO A 27 4.90 5.19 -16.89
CA PRO A 27 5.32 4.10 -17.75
C PRO A 27 5.74 2.86 -16.96
N LYS A 28 6.37 3.04 -15.79
CA LYS A 28 6.81 1.93 -14.92
C LYS A 28 5.65 1.17 -14.32
N VAL A 29 4.62 1.89 -13.89
CA VAL A 29 3.38 1.30 -13.39
C VAL A 29 2.63 0.57 -14.50
N GLN A 30 2.54 1.17 -15.70
CA GLN A 30 1.89 0.54 -16.84
C GLN A 30 2.60 -0.74 -17.27
N GLU A 31 3.93 -0.69 -17.41
CA GLU A 31 4.79 -1.84 -17.71
C GLU A 31 4.56 -2.98 -16.71
N TYR A 32 4.53 -2.66 -15.42
CA TYR A 32 4.25 -3.64 -14.36
C TYR A 32 2.93 -4.38 -14.57
N PHE A 33 1.82 -3.65 -14.77
CA PHE A 33 0.51 -4.27 -14.93
C PHE A 33 0.39 -5.04 -16.25
N SER A 34 0.99 -4.55 -17.34
CA SER A 34 1.04 -5.29 -18.61
C SER A 34 1.78 -6.62 -18.46
N ILE A 35 2.87 -6.68 -17.69
CA ILE A 35 3.55 -7.95 -17.38
C ILE A 35 2.66 -8.82 -16.49
N TYR A 36 2.05 -8.23 -15.46
CA TYR A 36 1.23 -8.94 -14.48
C TYR A 36 0.03 -9.66 -15.10
N GLU A 37 -0.66 -9.01 -16.05
CA GLU A 37 -1.81 -9.59 -16.78
C GLU A 37 -1.44 -10.86 -17.56
N ASN A 38 -0.16 -11.03 -17.92
CA ASN A 38 0.34 -12.16 -18.68
C ASN A 38 1.00 -13.25 -17.80
N LYS A 39 0.97 -13.10 -16.47
CA LYS A 39 1.55 -14.09 -15.56
C LYS A 39 0.80 -15.42 -15.61
N ASN A 40 1.57 -16.51 -15.56
CA ASN A 40 1.02 -17.84 -15.43
C ASN A 40 0.65 -18.18 -13.98
N LYS A 41 -0.09 -19.28 -13.78
CA LYS A 41 -0.59 -19.70 -12.46
C LYS A 41 0.51 -19.85 -11.40
N LYS A 42 1.68 -20.37 -11.78
CA LYS A 42 2.79 -20.57 -10.84
C LYS A 42 3.36 -19.22 -10.38
N GLU A 43 3.51 -18.27 -11.29
CA GLU A 43 3.95 -16.91 -10.97
C GLU A 43 2.96 -16.20 -10.05
N LEU A 44 1.65 -16.40 -10.26
CA LEU A 44 0.60 -15.85 -9.38
C LEU A 44 0.61 -16.48 -7.98
N GLU A 45 0.92 -17.77 -7.86
CA GLU A 45 1.09 -18.44 -6.56
C GLU A 45 2.31 -17.91 -5.80
N GLU A 46 3.42 -17.67 -6.50
CA GLU A 46 4.63 -17.05 -5.93
C GLU A 46 4.35 -15.62 -5.43
N ASP A 47 3.60 -14.82 -6.21
CA ASP A 47 3.16 -13.49 -5.80
C ASP A 47 2.24 -13.54 -4.58
N THR A 48 1.30 -14.49 -4.55
CA THR A 48 0.39 -14.69 -3.40
C THR A 48 1.18 -14.99 -2.12
N PHE A 49 2.19 -15.83 -2.22
CA PHE A 49 3.08 -16.14 -1.10
C PHE A 49 3.90 -14.91 -0.67
N ALA A 50 4.40 -14.12 -1.63
CA ALA A 50 5.11 -12.88 -1.34
C ALA A 50 4.21 -11.87 -0.60
N LEU A 51 2.97 -11.70 -1.06
CA LEU A 51 1.95 -10.88 -0.40
C LEU A 51 1.72 -11.35 1.04
N PHE A 52 1.59 -12.67 1.26
CA PHE A 52 1.45 -13.21 2.60
C PHE A 52 2.64 -12.85 3.51
N GLN A 53 3.86 -12.92 3.00
CA GLN A 53 5.06 -12.51 3.75
C GLN A 53 5.11 -11.01 4.06
N ILE A 54 4.57 -10.17 3.17
CA ILE A 54 4.49 -8.72 3.39
C ILE A 54 3.48 -8.41 4.50
N VAL A 55 2.29 -9.02 4.48
CA VAL A 55 1.22 -8.73 5.46
C VAL A 55 1.47 -9.33 6.84
N SER A 56 2.20 -10.44 6.91
CA SER A 56 2.53 -11.11 8.18
C SER A 56 3.71 -10.48 8.91
N ASP A 57 4.49 -9.61 8.26
CA ASP A 57 5.58 -8.86 8.89
C ASP A 57 5.16 -7.40 9.14
N PRO A 58 5.00 -6.97 10.41
CA PRO A 58 4.57 -5.62 10.73
C PRO A 58 5.49 -4.52 10.15
N LYS A 59 6.79 -4.77 10.03
CA LYS A 59 7.73 -3.77 9.49
C LYS A 59 7.55 -3.62 7.99
N LYS A 60 7.36 -4.72 7.26
CA LYS A 60 7.10 -4.69 5.81
C LYS A 60 5.73 -4.07 5.52
N TYR A 61 4.71 -4.44 6.30
CA TYR A 61 3.37 -3.88 6.16
C TYR A 61 3.32 -2.38 6.45
N ASN A 62 3.99 -1.92 7.51
CA ASN A 62 4.06 -0.49 7.81
C ASN A 62 4.77 0.27 6.70
N LEU A 63 5.90 -0.23 6.21
CA LEU A 63 6.61 0.39 5.08
C LEU A 63 5.75 0.46 3.81
N LEU A 64 5.00 -0.61 3.50
CA LEU A 64 4.05 -0.62 2.40
C LEU A 64 2.97 0.46 2.59
N SER A 65 2.46 0.60 3.82
CA SER A 65 1.43 1.59 4.15
C SER A 65 1.95 3.03 4.00
N GLU A 66 3.18 3.31 4.46
CA GLU A 66 3.82 4.61 4.25
C GLU A 66 4.03 4.92 2.76
N LEU A 67 4.45 3.93 1.96
CA LEU A 67 4.63 4.08 0.52
C LEU A 67 3.32 4.27 -0.26
N ARG A 68 2.16 3.94 0.33
CA ARG A 68 0.85 4.31 -0.24
C ARG A 68 0.54 5.79 -0.07
N ASN A 69 1.06 6.40 0.99
CA ASN A 69 0.84 7.81 1.28
C ASN A 69 1.78 8.74 0.49
N GLY A 70 2.78 8.19 -0.22
CA GLY A 70 3.66 8.98 -1.08
C GLY A 70 5.05 8.41 -1.28
N LEU A 71 5.91 9.27 -1.85
CA LEU A 71 7.29 8.93 -2.20
C LEU A 71 8.21 9.07 -0.99
N ILE A 72 9.15 8.13 -0.84
CA ILE A 72 10.15 8.19 0.23
C ILE A 72 11.51 8.59 -0.36
N SER A 73 12.09 9.70 0.10
CA SER A 73 13.46 10.09 -0.24
C SER A 73 14.47 9.21 0.49
N LYS A 74 15.12 8.30 -0.25
CA LYS A 74 16.05 7.30 0.27
C LYS A 74 17.28 7.93 0.92
N ASP A 75 17.73 9.06 0.39
CA ASP A 75 18.95 9.74 0.84
C ASP A 75 18.75 10.50 2.16
N LYS A 76 17.49 10.76 2.55
CA LYS A 76 17.13 11.40 3.82
C LYS A 76 16.92 10.40 4.96
N LEU A 77 16.64 9.13 4.65
CA LEU A 77 16.38 8.07 5.65
C LEU A 77 17.52 7.84 6.67
N PRO A 78 18.81 7.73 6.27
CA PRO A 78 19.88 7.38 7.22
C PRO A 78 20.14 8.45 8.29
N LYS A 79 19.71 9.70 8.04
CA LYS A 79 19.92 10.82 8.96
C LYS A 79 18.88 10.89 10.07
N LEU A 80 17.80 10.11 9.98
CA LEU A 80 16.61 10.25 10.83
C LEU A 80 16.39 9.07 11.78
N ILE A 81 17.10 7.95 11.58
CA ILE A 81 16.83 6.71 12.33
C ILE A 81 18.11 6.03 12.84
N SER A 82 17.96 5.24 13.90
CA SER A 82 19.06 4.43 14.45
C SER A 82 19.58 3.39 13.43
N LYS A 83 20.85 3.00 13.54
CA LYS A 83 21.48 1.99 12.66
C LYS A 83 20.67 0.68 12.57
N ARG A 84 20.21 0.15 13.71
CA ARG A 84 19.38 -1.06 13.74
C ARG A 84 18.06 -0.87 12.99
N ALA A 85 17.42 0.29 13.12
CA ALA A 85 16.20 0.60 12.38
C ALA A 85 16.47 0.72 10.88
N LEU A 86 17.61 1.32 10.49
CA LEU A 86 18.05 1.43 9.11
C LEU A 86 18.31 0.06 8.47
N ASP A 87 18.95 -0.86 9.19
CA ASP A 87 19.21 -2.23 8.70
C ASP A 87 17.89 -2.98 8.45
N HIS A 88 16.92 -2.86 9.35
CA HIS A 88 15.58 -3.44 9.16
C HIS A 88 14.82 -2.81 8.00
N LEU A 89 14.91 -1.49 7.85
CA LEU A 89 14.29 -0.77 6.74
C LEU A 89 14.89 -1.20 5.41
N ASN A 90 16.22 -1.25 5.31
CA ASN A 90 16.93 -1.71 4.12
C ASN A 90 16.58 -3.15 3.77
N SER A 91 16.47 -4.03 4.77
CA SER A 91 16.02 -5.41 4.56
C SER A 91 14.59 -5.47 4.00
N SER A 92 13.68 -4.65 4.54
CA SER A 92 12.30 -4.59 4.07
C SER A 92 12.20 -4.02 2.65
N LEU A 93 12.94 -2.95 2.36
CA LEU A 93 13.03 -2.37 1.01
C LEU A 93 13.61 -3.37 0.00
N SER A 94 14.68 -4.08 0.37
CA SER A 94 15.30 -5.10 -0.49
C SER A 94 14.32 -6.23 -0.81
N PHE A 95 13.53 -6.62 0.19
CA PHE A 95 12.46 -7.61 0.01
C PHE A 95 11.39 -7.12 -0.96
N LEU A 96 10.84 -5.91 -0.75
CA LEU A 96 9.80 -5.35 -1.61
C LEU A 96 10.30 -5.17 -3.05
N LYS A 97 11.57 -4.78 -3.24
CA LYS A 97 12.19 -4.66 -4.54
C LYS A 97 12.38 -6.01 -5.24
N LYS A 98 12.77 -7.04 -4.49
CA LYS A 98 12.92 -8.42 -5.02
C LYS A 98 11.61 -8.95 -5.61
N TYR A 99 10.48 -8.61 -5.01
CA TYR A 99 9.15 -9.02 -5.47
C TYR A 99 8.47 -7.97 -6.38
N ASP A 100 9.26 -7.03 -6.90
CA ASP A 100 8.80 -6.02 -7.85
C ASP A 100 7.65 -5.12 -7.35
N VAL A 101 7.52 -4.98 -6.03
CA VAL A 101 6.46 -4.18 -5.39
C VAL A 101 6.77 -2.69 -5.43
N ILE A 102 8.04 -2.34 -5.34
CA ILE A 102 8.55 -0.97 -5.31
C ILE A 102 9.56 -0.74 -6.42
N GLU A 103 9.80 0.53 -6.72
CA GLU A 103 10.82 0.96 -7.68
C GLU A 103 11.62 2.15 -7.15
N GLU A 104 12.85 2.30 -7.63
CA GLU A 104 13.72 3.42 -7.31
C GLU A 104 13.88 4.34 -8.52
N LEU A 105 13.63 5.63 -8.31
CA LEU A 105 13.75 6.69 -9.30
C LEU A 105 14.80 7.69 -8.84
N LYS A 106 15.66 8.16 -9.75
CA LYS A 106 16.51 9.33 -9.50
C LYS A 106 15.83 10.57 -10.07
N TYR A 107 15.63 11.59 -9.24
CA TYR A 107 15.07 12.88 -9.63
C TYR A 107 15.79 14.02 -8.92
N LYS A 108 16.24 15.04 -9.65
CA LYS A 108 16.98 16.20 -9.11
C LYS A 108 18.09 15.81 -8.12
N ASP A 109 18.89 14.81 -8.48
CA ASP A 109 19.97 14.23 -7.68
C ASP A 109 19.57 13.57 -6.34
N GLU A 110 18.28 13.42 -6.06
CA GLU A 110 17.77 12.60 -4.97
C GLU A 110 17.18 11.27 -5.50
N ARG A 111 17.29 10.22 -4.70
CA ARG A 111 16.64 8.93 -4.97
C ARG A 111 15.32 8.82 -4.22
N TYR A 112 14.26 8.58 -4.97
CA TYR A 112 12.92 8.35 -4.45
C TYR A 112 12.54 6.88 -4.60
N ILE A 113 11.81 6.38 -3.62
CA ILE A 113 11.22 5.05 -3.62
C ILE A 113 9.71 5.23 -3.75
N PHE A 114 9.10 4.47 -4.66
CA PHE A 114 7.67 4.52 -4.90
C PHE A 114 7.08 3.13 -5.07
N LEU A 115 5.76 3.06 -4.88
CA LEU A 115 4.99 1.84 -5.03
C LEU A 115 4.56 1.64 -6.49
N LYS A 116 4.89 0.48 -7.09
CA LYS A 116 4.46 0.15 -8.46
C LYS A 116 3.04 -0.38 -8.54
N THR A 117 2.54 -0.92 -7.43
CA THR A 117 1.32 -1.72 -7.37
C THR A 117 0.39 -1.22 -6.29
N ASN A 118 -0.90 -1.03 -6.63
CA ASN A 118 -1.92 -0.72 -5.62
C ASN A 118 -2.34 -2.00 -4.89
N ILE A 119 -1.46 -2.59 -4.09
CA ILE A 119 -1.83 -3.76 -3.28
C ILE A 119 -2.87 -3.30 -2.27
N GLN A 120 -4.16 -3.49 -2.55
CA GLN A 120 -5.24 -3.26 -1.58
C GLN A 120 -5.50 -4.55 -0.82
N ILE A 121 -5.03 -4.62 0.42
CA ILE A 121 -5.37 -5.71 1.33
C ILE A 121 -6.74 -5.39 1.89
N THR A 122 -7.78 -5.92 1.26
CA THR A 122 -9.12 -5.85 1.82
C THR A 122 -9.18 -6.85 2.98
N THR A 123 -9.34 -6.33 4.21
CA THR A 123 -9.58 -7.17 5.37
C THR A 123 -11.00 -7.72 5.29
N ALA A 124 -11.15 -8.89 4.66
CA ALA A 124 -12.39 -9.63 4.79
C ALA A 124 -12.50 -10.12 6.24
N PHE A 125 -13.64 -9.84 6.89
CA PHE A 125 -13.93 -10.38 8.22
C PHE A 125 -13.85 -11.92 8.16
N PRO A 126 -12.92 -12.56 8.90
CA PRO A 126 -12.62 -13.97 8.70
C PRO A 126 -13.86 -14.84 8.86
N GLU A 127 -14.11 -15.74 7.91
CA GLU A 127 -15.32 -16.56 7.93
C GLU A 127 -15.46 -17.42 9.19
N TYR A 128 -14.33 -17.86 9.76
CA TYR A 128 -14.34 -18.60 11.02
C TYR A 128 -14.77 -17.73 12.21
N LEU A 129 -14.50 -16.42 12.20
CA LEU A 129 -15.01 -15.48 13.21
C LEU A 129 -16.48 -15.12 12.97
N ARG A 130 -17.01 -15.25 11.74
CA ARG A 130 -18.45 -15.01 11.46
C ARG A 130 -19.35 -15.92 12.29
N LYS A 131 -18.89 -17.15 12.54
CA LYS A 131 -19.61 -18.13 13.37
C LYS A 131 -19.65 -17.76 14.85
N SER A 132 -18.73 -16.91 15.31
CA SER A 132 -18.67 -16.42 16.70
C SER A 132 -19.43 -15.11 16.91
N LEU A 133 -19.86 -14.44 15.83
CA LEU A 133 -20.74 -13.30 15.95
C LEU A 133 -22.12 -13.78 16.42
N PRO A 134 -22.77 -13.07 17.35
CA PRO A 134 -24.17 -13.33 17.66
C PRO A 134 -24.96 -13.31 16.35
N GLN A 135 -25.73 -14.36 16.07
CA GLN A 135 -26.68 -14.35 14.95
C GLN A 135 -27.47 -13.04 15.03
N GLU A 136 -27.48 -12.29 13.92
CA GLU A 136 -28.08 -10.96 13.80
C GLU A 136 -29.29 -10.82 14.73
N SER A 137 -29.11 -10.05 15.81
CA SER A 137 -30.24 -9.65 16.63
C SER A 137 -31.17 -8.85 15.73
N LYS A 138 -32.38 -9.38 15.51
CA LYS A 138 -33.46 -8.77 14.73
C LYS A 138 -33.43 -7.24 14.87
N PRO A 139 -33.60 -6.47 13.78
CA PRO A 139 -33.51 -5.02 13.82
C PRO A 139 -34.41 -4.49 14.92
N VAL A 140 -33.81 -3.89 15.95
CA VAL A 140 -34.55 -3.18 16.98
C VAL A 140 -35.03 -1.90 16.33
N ILE A 141 -36.28 -1.90 15.86
CA ILE A 141 -36.96 -0.67 15.44
C ILE A 141 -36.97 0.22 16.68
N ALA A 142 -36.14 1.26 16.69
CA ALA A 142 -36.14 2.27 17.73
C ALA A 142 -37.57 2.83 17.81
N LYS A 143 -38.27 2.54 18.92
CA LYS A 143 -39.57 3.15 19.18
C LYS A 143 -39.33 4.66 19.23
N LYS A 144 -39.86 5.39 18.23
CA LYS A 144 -39.85 6.84 18.19
C LYS A 144 -40.27 7.38 19.56
N TYR A 145 -39.37 8.11 20.20
CA TYR A 145 -39.67 8.87 21.41
C TYR A 145 -40.80 9.85 21.07
N LYS A 146 -41.99 9.66 21.64
CA LYS A 146 -43.04 10.67 21.64
C LYS A 146 -42.73 11.61 22.80
N PRO A 147 -42.32 12.87 22.57
CA PRO A 147 -42.24 13.84 23.65
C PRO A 147 -43.66 14.03 24.20
N LYS A 148 -43.80 14.00 25.53
CA LYS A 148 -45.04 14.42 26.20
C LYS A 148 -45.19 15.92 25.92
N GLY A 149 -46.29 16.30 25.27
CA GLY A 149 -46.66 17.69 25.07
C GLY A 149 -47.05 18.36 26.39
N ASP A 150 -46.83 19.67 26.43
CA ASP A 150 -47.44 20.63 27.36
C ASP A 150 -48.95 20.77 27.10
#